data_AF-A0A0S9KD95-F1
#
_entry.id   AF-A0A0S9KD95-F1
#
_cell.length_a   1.000
_cell.length_b   1.000
_cell.length_c   1.000
_cell.angle_alpha   90.00
_cell.angle_beta   90.00
_cell.angle_gamma   90.00
#
_symmetry.space_group_name_H-M   'P 1'
#
loop_
_entity.id
_entity.type
_entity.pdbx_description
1 polymer ?
#
loop_
_entity_poly.entity_id
_entity_poly.type
_entity_poly.pdbx_seq_one_letter_code
_entity_poly.pdbx_strand_id
1 'polypeptide(L)'
;MTGDEAIAAVRVTGVPAPLVAYSLDEFADLGYRGWWSVVQDDDAVGGPIFVVSQIGQVHRFGSIPPWVQGLTTAHVLAGRRF
;
A
#
# COMPACT_ATOMS: atom_id res chain seq x y z
N MET A 1 -6.74 1.10 -12.01
CA MET A 1 -5.36 1.45 -11.64
C MET A 1 -4.44 0.30 -11.99
N THR A 2 -3.26 0.58 -12.54
CA THR A 2 -2.18 -0.39 -12.78
C THR A 2 -1.11 -0.33 -11.69
N GLY A 3 -0.22 -1.32 -11.64
CA GLY A 3 0.92 -1.31 -10.71
C GLY A 3 1.88 -0.13 -10.94
N ASP A 4 2.11 0.24 -12.22
CA ASP A 4 2.94 1.39 -12.57
C ASP A 4 2.35 2.71 -12.07
N GLU A 5 1.02 2.87 -12.15
CA GLU A 5 0.31 4.04 -11.61
C GLU A 5 0.44 4.10 -10.07
N ALA A 6 0.38 2.95 -9.39
CA ALA A 6 0.58 2.88 -7.94
C ALA A 6 2.02 3.25 -7.54
N ILE A 7 3.03 2.77 -8.29
CA ILE A 7 4.44 3.17 -8.08
C ILE A 7 4.60 4.67 -8.31
N ALA A 8 4.01 5.22 -9.37
CA ALA A 8 4.06 6.65 -9.66
C ALA A 8 3.46 7.48 -8.52
N ALA A 9 2.33 7.06 -7.95
CA ALA A 9 1.70 7.72 -6.82
C ALA A 9 2.62 7.74 -5.58
N VAL A 10 3.29 6.62 -5.27
CA VAL A 10 4.24 6.54 -4.14
C VAL A 10 5.49 7.37 -4.40
N ARG A 11 6.02 7.40 -5.63
CA ARG A 11 7.19 8.24 -5.97
C ARG A 11 6.97 9.72 -5.71
N VAL A 12 5.76 10.24 -5.91
CA VAL A 12 5.41 11.64 -5.61
C VAL A 12 5.57 11.97 -4.12
N THR A 13 5.53 10.97 -3.24
CA THR A 13 5.77 11.15 -1.79
C THR A 13 7.25 11.26 -1.42
N GLY A 14 8.17 11.16 -2.39
CA GLY A 14 9.62 11.31 -2.20
C GLY A 14 10.37 10.02 -1.84
N VAL A 15 9.72 8.86 -1.96
CA VAL A 15 10.33 7.55 -1.68
C VAL A 15 11.27 7.16 -2.83
N PRO A 16 12.55 6.85 -2.55
CA PRO A 16 13.50 6.48 -3.59
C PRO A 16 13.23 5.07 -4.16
N ALA A 17 13.57 4.89 -5.44
CA ALA A 17 13.55 3.61 -6.15
C ALA A 17 14.72 2.71 -5.69
N PRO A 18 14.68 1.37 -5.91
CA PRO A 18 13.64 0.60 -6.62
C PRO A 18 12.36 0.36 -5.81
N LEU A 19 11.21 0.43 -6.48
CA LEU A 19 9.88 0.18 -5.90
C LEU A 19 9.21 -0.98 -6.65
N VAL A 20 8.52 -1.85 -5.91
CA VAL A 20 7.76 -2.99 -6.44
C VAL A 20 6.32 -2.88 -5.99
N ALA A 21 5.38 -3.15 -6.91
CA ALA A 21 3.95 -3.12 -6.64
C ALA A 21 3.33 -4.51 -6.72
N TYR A 22 2.42 -4.79 -5.78
CA TYR A 22 1.66 -6.03 -5.66
C TYR A 22 0.16 -5.69 -5.60
N SER A 23 -0.67 -6.38 -6.39
CA SER A 23 -2.12 -6.25 -6.27
C SER A 23 -2.59 -6.79 -4.92
N LEU A 24 -3.58 -6.13 -4.31
CA LEU A 24 -4.22 -6.57 -3.08
C LEU A 24 -5.58 -7.24 -3.32
N ASP A 25 -5.84 -7.71 -4.54
CA ASP A 25 -7.08 -8.40 -4.89
C ASP A 25 -7.31 -9.69 -4.09
N GLU A 26 -6.25 -10.34 -3.60
CA GLU A 26 -6.37 -11.50 -2.69
C GLU A 26 -7.02 -11.12 -1.34
N PHE A 27 -6.97 -9.85 -0.94
CA PHE A 27 -7.60 -9.31 0.28
C PHE A 27 -8.92 -8.59 -0.03
N ALA A 28 -9.62 -8.99 -1.10
CA ALA A 28 -10.90 -8.39 -1.49
C ALA A 28 -11.96 -8.44 -0.38
N ASP A 29 -11.96 -9.47 0.47
CA ASP A 29 -12.89 -9.62 1.60
C ASP A 29 -12.72 -8.52 2.66
N LEU A 30 -11.54 -7.89 2.72
CA LEU A 30 -11.25 -6.74 3.58
C LEU A 30 -11.45 -5.39 2.85
N GLY A 31 -11.95 -5.43 1.62
CA GLY A 31 -12.28 -4.27 0.78
C GLY A 31 -11.15 -3.80 -0.14
N TYR A 32 -10.01 -4.51 -0.21
CA TYR A 32 -8.82 -4.09 -0.98
C TYR A 32 -8.86 -4.42 -2.48
N ARG A 33 -9.99 -4.89 -3.01
CA ARG A 33 -10.11 -5.14 -4.46
C ARG A 33 -9.72 -3.88 -5.25
N GLY A 34 -8.81 -4.00 -6.20
CA GLY A 34 -8.29 -2.90 -7.01
C GLY A 34 -7.31 -1.95 -6.31
N TRP A 35 -6.90 -2.25 -5.07
CA TRP A 35 -5.84 -1.54 -4.35
C TRP A 35 -4.49 -2.20 -4.61
N TRP A 36 -3.42 -1.45 -4.33
CA TRP A 36 -2.04 -1.90 -4.54
C TRP A 36 -1.21 -1.71 -3.27
N SER A 37 -0.33 -2.65 -2.98
CA SER A 37 0.77 -2.47 -2.04
C SER A 37 2.04 -2.15 -2.82
N VAL A 38 2.81 -1.19 -2.34
CA VAL A 38 4.09 -0.79 -2.91
C VAL A 38 5.14 -0.82 -1.80
N VAL A 39 6.27 -1.45 -2.07
CA VAL A 39 7.40 -1.60 -1.15
C VAL A 39 8.71 -1.29 -1.87
N GLN A 40 9.78 -1.00 -1.12
CA GLN A 40 11.11 -0.85 -1.67
C GLN A 40 11.75 -2.24 -1.89
N ASP A 41 12.33 -2.47 -3.06
CA ASP A 41 12.86 -3.78 -3.49
C ASP A 41 14.03 -4.28 -2.61
N ASP A 42 14.78 -3.35 -2.00
CA ASP A 42 15.93 -3.65 -1.15
C ASP A 42 15.57 -3.91 0.33
N ASP A 43 14.32 -3.62 0.76
CA ASP A 43 13.89 -3.79 2.15
C ASP A 43 13.26 -5.17 2.36
N ALA A 44 14.11 -6.20 2.45
CA ALA A 44 13.70 -7.58 2.61
C ALA A 44 12.92 -7.85 3.91
N VAL A 45 13.05 -7.04 4.97
CA VAL A 45 12.25 -7.10 6.20
C VAL A 45 12.30 -5.73 6.90
N GLY A 46 11.15 -5.14 7.23
CA GLY A 46 11.10 -3.97 8.14
C GLY A 46 10.83 -2.62 7.50
N GLY A 47 10.89 -2.53 6.17
CA GLY A 47 10.62 -1.30 5.42
C GLY A 47 9.17 -0.82 5.50
N PRO A 48 8.91 0.46 5.17
CA PRO A 48 7.55 0.99 5.13
C PRO A 48 6.74 0.33 4.00
N ILE A 49 5.50 -0.03 4.31
CA ILE A 49 4.54 -0.54 3.33
C ILE A 49 3.63 0.62 2.91
N PHE A 50 3.54 0.87 1.60
CA PHE A 50 2.63 1.87 1.05
C PHE A 50 1.43 1.17 0.44
N VAL A 51 0.23 1.60 0.83
CA VAL A 51 -1.02 1.08 0.29
C VAL A 51 -1.70 2.18 -0.52
N VAL A 52 -1.96 1.90 -1.78
CA VAL A 52 -2.50 2.84 -2.76
C VAL A 52 -3.94 2.46 -3.09
N SER A 53 -4.88 3.38 -2.86
CA SER A 53 -6.29 3.19 -3.19
C SER A 53 -6.54 3.27 -4.69
N GLN A 54 -7.71 2.79 -5.13
CA GLN A 54 -8.14 2.84 -6.54
C GLN A 54 -8.12 4.25 -7.18
N ILE A 55 -8.13 5.30 -6.37
CA ILE A 55 -8.12 6.71 -6.80
C ILE A 55 -6.75 7.39 -6.62
N GLY A 56 -5.71 6.64 -6.25
CA GLY A 56 -4.32 7.16 -6.15
C GLY A 56 -3.95 7.73 -4.79
N GLN A 57 -4.80 7.62 -3.76
CA GLN A 57 -4.40 8.03 -2.41
C GLN A 57 -3.41 7.03 -1.83
N VAL A 58 -2.30 7.55 -1.30
CA VAL A 58 -1.21 6.76 -0.71
C VAL A 58 -1.31 6.78 0.82
N HIS A 59 -1.28 5.60 1.42
CA HIS A 59 -1.29 5.41 2.87
C HIS A 59 -0.02 4.68 3.28
N ARG A 60 0.71 5.23 4.25
CA ARG A 60 1.97 4.64 4.73
C ARG A 60 1.74 3.87 6.03
N PHE A 61 2.26 2.65 6.07
CA PHE A 61 2.31 1.78 7.24
C PHE A 61 3.77 1.50 7.61
N GLY A 62 3.97 0.93 8.80
CA GLY A 62 5.25 0.36 9.20
C GLY A 62 5.54 -0.95 8.45
N SER A 63 6.23 -1.86 9.12
CA SER A 63 6.64 -3.15 8.56
C SER A 63 5.56 -4.23 8.58
N ILE A 64 4.44 -3.99 9.25
CA ILE A 64 3.33 -4.94 9.33
C ILE A 64 2.22 -4.48 8.38
N PRO A 65 1.85 -5.27 7.37
CA PRO A 65 0.78 -4.88 6.45
C PRO A 65 -0.57 -4.70 7.16
N PRO A 66 -1.43 -3.77 6.69
CA PRO A 66 -2.71 -3.51 7.35
C PRO A 66 -3.66 -4.71 7.33
N TRP A 67 -3.66 -5.53 6.27
CA TRP A 67 -4.48 -6.74 6.20
C TRP A 67 -4.05 -7.81 7.21
N VAL A 68 -2.76 -7.92 7.52
CA VAL A 68 -2.24 -8.80 8.58
C VAL A 68 -2.71 -8.33 9.96
N GLN A 69 -2.87 -7.02 10.12
CA GLN A 69 -3.41 -6.40 11.35
C GLN A 69 -4.94 -6.45 11.45
N GLY A 70 -5.64 -7.01 10.45
CA GLY A 70 -7.11 -7.03 10.40
C GLY A 70 -7.75 -5.69 10.04
N LEU A 71 -6.99 -4.74 9.47
CA LEU A 71 -7.52 -3.46 9.02
C LEU A 71 -8.20 -3.64 7.66
N THR A 72 -9.35 -2.99 7.51
CA THR A 72 -10.12 -2.94 6.26
C THR A 72 -9.83 -1.63 5.56
N THR A 73 -10.23 -1.50 4.29
CA THR A 73 -10.08 -0.21 3.59
C THR A 73 -10.81 0.94 4.28
N ALA A 74 -11.94 0.69 4.93
CA ALA A 74 -12.62 1.70 5.75
C ALA A 74 -11.73 2.19 6.92
N HIS A 75 -10.98 1.31 7.58
CA HIS A 75 -10.03 1.70 8.63
C HIS A 75 -8.87 2.54 8.08
N VAL A 76 -8.33 2.15 6.92
CA VAL A 76 -7.25 2.89 6.24
C VAL A 76 -7.69 4.28 5.83
N LEU A 77 -8.88 4.40 5.21
CA LEU A 77 -9.44 5.67 4.77
C LEU A 77 -9.84 6.58 5.94
N ALA A 78 -10.27 6.01 7.07
CA ALA A 78 -10.58 6.77 8.28
C ALA A 78 -9.33 7.33 8.99
N GLY A 79 -8.11 6.98 8.56
CA GLY A 79 -6.88 7.60 9.02
C GLY A 79 -6.53 7.39 10.49
N ARG A 80 -7.01 6.31 11.14
CA ARG A 80 -6.58 5.97 12.49
C ARG A 80 -5.07 5.72 12.47
N ARG A 81 -4.32 6.61 13.13
CA ARG A 81 -2.88 6.40 13.41
C ARG A 81 -2.77 5.19 14.34
N PHE A 82 -2.08 4.15 13.87
CA PHE A 82 -1.64 3.00 14.67
C PHE A 82 -0.17 3.20 15.06
#